data_AF-A0AAQ4FFN2-F1
#
_entry.id   AF-A0AAQ4FFN2-F1
#
_cell.length_a   1.000
_cell.length_b   1.000
_cell.length_c   1.000
_cell.angle_alpha   90.00
_cell.angle_beta   90.00
_cell.angle_gamma   90.00
#
_symmetry.space_group_name_H-M   'P 1'
#
loop_
_entity.id
_entity.type
_entity.pdbx_description
1 polymer ?
#
loop_
_entity_poly.entity_id
_entity_poly.type
_entity_poly.pdbx_seq_one_letter_code
_entity_poly.pdbx_strand_id
1 'polypeptide(L)'
;MSSAGTGIARKLLRSGISSECSIGILQFLRAAANLEPWALRVLGGTLKVVVRDCVTSRAEAINTTQIYIIAVLGTIAAAVIISTAIDCASLKWKESKTGGYLLNFLTAFSLIKNTKFIFKINRNKNSETYDYGFAHGLRFLGIFWIVLGHSYGTVLLNSSRVFNALFLFEHWHAVIITFGFQAVDTFFFLSGFFIYFKLDKENGNRVIVAVIAAVRRFIRMTVPTFFMIMCIYILPLIASGPNSKEFYNRFYAEIRAVWWDFLLLVRNWKEDDIIPILPHLWYLSTDFQLFLVSVIVIQAFKAKKALVVALFGLLSFVFCVISAWQVYDARIPPFMIALTQSYSLYLDQSNKYYKLPFYHGVCFFSGCITFVFVQKYRHRRISKIFQAACWCVALFCGLFCLFVRHAWYSRDGRAPEPTRMFYAFADRILWSVCLAWFVFACTTRKAEPLRRMLSWQGLLPLSRLSFGVYLLHSPIQMLSFHIARERTFFSHYTLVSASFAVLIWSYVLSYVMFIMCEGPTTNLETLLFTGPRRRQNEGKSAEAPASQAVQKKLQLSFDNAMACCETEDCCVAGKVCRL
;
A
#
# COMPACT_ATOMS: atom_id res chain seq x y z
N MET A 1 -33.55 -72.11 -20.50
CA MET A 1 -32.18 -72.70 -20.49
C MET A 1 -31.19 -71.64 -20.01
N SER A 2 -29.93 -72.03 -19.78
CA SER A 2 -28.77 -71.17 -19.41
C SER A 2 -28.72 -69.84 -20.19
N SER A 3 -28.22 -68.71 -19.66
CA SER A 3 -27.11 -68.59 -18.70
C SER A 3 -27.22 -67.44 -17.67
N ALA A 4 -26.38 -67.51 -16.63
CA ALA A 4 -26.27 -66.50 -15.58
C ALA A 4 -25.14 -65.48 -15.88
N GLY A 5 -25.40 -64.19 -15.65
CA GLY A 5 -24.49 -63.08 -15.97
C GLY A 5 -24.35 -62.03 -14.85
N THR A 6 -23.51 -62.33 -13.86
CA THR A 6 -22.74 -61.36 -13.04
C THR A 6 -23.41 -60.04 -12.61
N GLY A 7 -24.46 -60.14 -11.77
CA GLY A 7 -25.11 -59.00 -11.09
C GLY A 7 -24.27 -58.27 -10.02
N ILE A 8 -22.99 -57.99 -10.28
CA ILE A 8 -22.01 -57.49 -9.29
C ILE A 8 -21.80 -55.96 -9.38
N ALA A 9 -22.02 -55.35 -10.55
CA ALA A 9 -21.61 -53.98 -10.87
C ALA A 9 -22.29 -52.83 -10.09
N ARG A 10 -23.25 -53.09 -9.19
CA ARG A 10 -24.13 -52.05 -8.60
C ARG A 10 -24.11 -51.93 -7.06
N LYS A 11 -23.12 -52.51 -6.36
CA LYS A 11 -23.06 -52.54 -4.88
C LYS A 11 -21.90 -51.79 -4.20
N LEU A 12 -20.92 -51.28 -4.95
CA LEU A 12 -19.66 -50.74 -4.39
C LEU A 12 -19.69 -49.29 -3.85
N LEU A 13 -20.74 -48.51 -4.13
CA LEU A 13 -20.83 -47.10 -3.74
C LEU A 13 -22.15 -46.80 -3.02
N ARG A 14 -22.14 -46.92 -1.69
CA ARG A 14 -23.15 -46.30 -0.80
C ARG A 14 -22.58 -45.02 -0.19
N SER A 15 -22.76 -43.91 -0.89
CA SER A 15 -22.47 -42.56 -0.40
C SER A 15 -23.78 -41.89 0.06
N GLY A 16 -23.78 -41.37 1.29
CA GLY A 16 -24.83 -40.45 1.74
C GLY A 16 -24.54 -39.06 1.20
N ILE A 17 -25.36 -38.57 0.27
CA ILE A 17 -25.16 -37.30 -0.42
C ILE A 17 -26.52 -36.58 -0.47
N SER A 18 -26.52 -35.25 -0.28
CA SER A 18 -27.65 -34.42 -0.71
C SER A 18 -27.88 -34.59 -2.21
N SER A 19 -29.15 -34.75 -2.62
CA SER A 19 -29.55 -34.92 -4.02
C SER A 19 -29.03 -33.82 -4.95
N GLU A 20 -28.73 -32.65 -4.40
CA GLU A 20 -28.27 -31.46 -5.13
C GLU A 20 -26.79 -31.53 -5.53
N CYS A 21 -25.97 -32.37 -4.86
CA CYS A 21 -24.53 -32.50 -5.16
C CYS A 21 -24.23 -33.58 -6.23
N SER A 22 -25.24 -34.34 -6.66
CA SER A 22 -25.10 -35.54 -7.50
C SER A 22 -24.37 -35.32 -8.84
N ILE A 23 -24.50 -34.14 -9.45
CA ILE A 23 -24.06 -33.90 -10.84
C ILE A 23 -22.53 -33.86 -10.97
N GLY A 24 -21.84 -33.14 -10.09
CA GLY A 24 -20.36 -33.12 -10.09
C GLY A 24 -19.77 -34.47 -9.68
N ILE A 25 -20.44 -35.18 -8.77
CA ILE A 25 -20.03 -36.52 -8.34
C ILE A 25 -20.22 -37.54 -9.46
N LEU A 26 -21.26 -37.43 -10.30
CA LEU A 26 -21.43 -38.25 -11.51
C LEU A 26 -20.28 -38.06 -12.52
N GLN A 27 -19.75 -36.84 -12.66
CA GLN A 27 -18.57 -36.59 -13.50
C GLN A 27 -17.29 -37.19 -12.88
N PHE A 28 -17.08 -37.00 -11.57
CA PHE A 28 -15.96 -37.62 -10.85
C PHE A 28 -15.99 -39.15 -10.92
N LEU A 29 -17.17 -39.77 -10.76
CA LEU A 29 -17.33 -41.22 -10.84
C LEU A 29 -17.13 -41.77 -12.26
N ARG A 30 -17.48 -41.00 -13.30
CA ARG A 30 -17.12 -41.34 -14.70
C ARG A 30 -15.60 -41.23 -14.93
N ALA A 31 -14.94 -40.22 -14.38
CA ALA A 31 -13.47 -40.10 -14.44
C ALA A 31 -12.77 -41.22 -13.66
N ALA A 32 -13.28 -41.60 -12.49
CA ALA A 32 -12.76 -42.69 -11.68
C ALA A 32 -13.01 -44.08 -12.32
N ALA A 33 -14.09 -44.25 -13.07
CA ALA A 33 -14.34 -45.46 -13.88
C ALA A 33 -13.37 -45.61 -15.08
N ASN A 34 -12.68 -44.53 -15.45
CA ASN A 34 -11.62 -44.54 -16.48
C ASN A 34 -10.21 -44.72 -15.88
N LEU A 35 -10.06 -44.81 -14.56
CA LEU A 35 -8.80 -45.28 -13.94
C LEU A 35 -8.74 -46.81 -14.07
N GLU A 36 -7.57 -47.35 -14.42
CA GLU A 36 -7.45 -48.76 -14.75
C GLU A 36 -7.90 -49.70 -13.60
N PRO A 37 -8.65 -50.77 -13.91
CA PRO A 37 -9.34 -51.57 -12.89
C PRO A 37 -8.43 -52.46 -12.05
N TRP A 38 -7.08 -52.40 -12.18
CA TRP A 38 -6.17 -53.19 -11.36
C TRP A 38 -6.00 -52.61 -9.95
N ALA A 39 -5.85 -51.29 -9.81
CA ALA A 39 -5.67 -50.64 -8.51
C ALA A 39 -6.87 -50.84 -7.56
N LEU A 40 -8.09 -50.85 -8.12
CA LEU A 40 -9.34 -51.13 -7.42
C LEU A 40 -9.61 -52.63 -7.15
N ARG A 41 -8.81 -53.55 -7.71
CA ARG A 41 -8.88 -54.99 -7.43
C ARG A 41 -7.93 -55.44 -6.32
N VAL A 42 -6.76 -54.81 -6.21
CA VAL A 42 -5.78 -55.11 -5.14
C VAL A 42 -6.30 -54.64 -3.78
N LEU A 43 -7.00 -53.51 -3.74
CA LEU A 43 -7.63 -52.98 -2.54
C LEU A 43 -9.12 -53.36 -2.49
N GLY A 44 -9.44 -54.51 -1.88
CA GLY A 44 -10.82 -55.00 -1.68
C GLY A 44 -11.71 -54.17 -0.72
N GLY A 45 -11.41 -52.88 -0.52
CA GLY A 45 -12.11 -51.99 0.39
C GLY A 45 -13.10 -51.06 -0.34
N THR A 46 -14.28 -50.86 0.25
CA THR A 46 -15.25 -49.88 -0.25
C THR A 46 -14.76 -48.45 -0.05
N LEU A 47 -14.40 -47.75 -1.13
CA LEU A 47 -13.92 -46.36 -1.07
C LEU A 47 -15.07 -45.41 -0.70
N LYS A 48 -15.23 -45.11 0.60
CA LYS A 48 -16.25 -44.17 1.10
C LYS A 48 -15.86 -42.72 0.83
N VAL A 49 -16.07 -42.26 -0.41
CA VAL A 49 -15.92 -40.85 -0.78
C VAL A 49 -16.97 -40.01 -0.04
N VAL A 50 -16.53 -39.17 0.89
CA VAL A 50 -17.36 -38.18 1.59
C VAL A 50 -17.05 -36.80 1.05
N VAL A 51 -17.95 -36.25 0.23
CA VAL A 51 -17.91 -34.83 -0.15
C VAL A 51 -18.41 -34.02 1.04
N ARG A 52 -17.50 -33.33 1.73
CA ARG A 52 -17.82 -32.50 2.90
C ARG A 52 -18.51 -31.19 2.48
N ASP A 53 -17.89 -30.48 1.54
CA ASP A 53 -18.24 -29.11 1.22
C ASP A 53 -18.79 -29.01 -0.21
N CYS A 54 -20.12 -29.06 -0.35
CA CYS A 54 -20.78 -28.84 -1.63
C CYS A 54 -21.32 -27.41 -1.73
N VAL A 55 -20.90 -26.67 -2.76
CA VAL A 55 -21.32 -25.29 -3.00
C VAL A 55 -22.17 -25.24 -4.27
N THR A 56 -23.47 -25.02 -4.10
CA THR A 56 -24.43 -24.83 -5.21
C THR A 56 -24.46 -23.37 -5.64
N SER A 57 -24.85 -23.10 -6.90
CA SER A 57 -25.02 -21.74 -7.43
C SER A 57 -26.35 -21.09 -7.05
N ARG A 58 -26.98 -21.51 -5.95
CA ARG A 58 -28.17 -20.83 -5.41
C ARG A 58 -27.74 -19.59 -4.63
N ALA A 59 -28.50 -18.51 -4.74
CA ALA A 59 -28.30 -17.35 -3.88
C ALA A 59 -28.56 -17.73 -2.41
N GLU A 60 -27.63 -17.42 -1.52
CA GLU A 60 -27.85 -17.54 -0.09
C GLU A 60 -28.75 -16.39 0.39
N ALA A 61 -29.56 -16.63 1.43
CA ALA A 61 -30.49 -15.64 1.95
C ALA A 61 -29.73 -14.43 2.53
N ILE A 62 -30.13 -13.22 2.12
CA ILE A 62 -29.46 -11.98 2.55
C ILE A 62 -29.66 -11.79 4.06
N ASN A 63 -28.56 -11.76 4.81
CA ASN A 63 -28.59 -11.59 6.25
C ASN A 63 -28.94 -10.13 6.63
N THR A 64 -29.63 -9.90 7.74
CA THR A 64 -29.98 -8.56 8.27
C THR A 64 -28.80 -7.59 8.30
N THR A 65 -27.61 -8.04 8.68
CA THR A 65 -26.37 -7.23 8.64
C THR A 65 -25.99 -6.80 7.22
N GLN A 66 -26.19 -7.66 6.22
CA GLN A 66 -25.95 -7.32 4.82
C GLN A 66 -27.00 -6.34 4.30
N ILE A 67 -28.28 -6.45 4.72
CA ILE A 67 -29.32 -5.47 4.37
C ILE A 67 -28.94 -4.06 4.87
N TYR A 68 -28.50 -3.93 6.13
CA TYR A 68 -28.03 -2.65 6.66
C TYR A 68 -26.80 -2.11 5.92
N ILE A 69 -25.83 -2.97 5.58
CA ILE A 69 -24.64 -2.56 4.82
C ILE A 69 -25.00 -2.12 3.39
N ILE A 70 -25.91 -2.84 2.71
CA ILE A 70 -26.42 -2.46 1.39
C ILE A 70 -27.13 -1.10 1.46
N ALA A 71 -27.93 -0.85 2.51
CA ALA A 71 -28.56 0.45 2.71
C ALA A 71 -27.53 1.59 2.91
N VAL A 72 -26.49 1.38 3.73
CA VAL A 72 -25.41 2.37 3.95
C VAL A 72 -24.61 2.64 2.67
N LEU A 73 -24.22 1.60 1.94
CA LEU A 73 -23.50 1.77 0.66
C LEU A 73 -24.40 2.42 -0.40
N GLY A 74 -25.70 2.12 -0.38
CA GLY A 74 -26.72 2.76 -1.21
C GLY A 74 -26.89 4.26 -0.94
N THR A 75 -26.92 4.69 0.33
CA THR A 75 -27.00 6.12 0.67
C THR A 75 -25.72 6.87 0.27
N ILE A 76 -24.54 6.25 0.40
CA ILE A 76 -23.27 6.80 -0.10
C ILE A 76 -23.30 6.95 -1.62
N ALA A 77 -23.77 5.93 -2.35
CA ALA A 77 -23.90 6.00 -3.82
C ALA A 77 -24.89 7.10 -4.26
N ALA A 78 -26.05 7.20 -3.59
CA ALA A 78 -27.02 8.28 -3.83
C ALA A 78 -26.42 9.66 -3.54
N ALA A 79 -25.65 9.82 -2.46
CA ALA A 79 -24.96 11.07 -2.15
C ALA A 79 -23.93 11.46 -3.22
N VAL A 80 -23.17 10.50 -3.79
CA VAL A 80 -22.27 10.74 -4.93
C VAL A 80 -23.05 11.19 -6.17
N ILE A 81 -24.18 10.56 -6.50
CA ILE A 81 -25.02 10.93 -7.65
C ILE A 81 -25.57 12.35 -7.49
N ILE A 82 -26.22 12.65 -6.35
CA ILE A 82 -26.81 13.96 -6.05
C ILE A 82 -25.72 15.06 -6.03
N SER A 83 -24.59 14.80 -5.37
CA SER A 83 -23.46 15.73 -5.29
C SER A 83 -22.83 16.02 -6.66
N THR A 84 -22.79 15.01 -7.54
CA THR A 84 -22.32 15.16 -8.93
C THR A 84 -23.32 15.94 -9.79
N ALA A 85 -24.62 15.73 -9.61
CA ALA A 85 -25.66 16.50 -10.30
C ALA A 85 -25.62 17.99 -9.91
N ILE A 86 -25.42 18.30 -8.62
CA ILE A 86 -25.25 19.67 -8.11
C ILE A 86 -23.98 20.31 -8.68
N ASP A 87 -22.85 19.59 -8.72
CA ASP A 87 -21.60 20.09 -9.33
C ASP A 87 -21.81 20.40 -10.83
N CYS A 88 -22.40 19.47 -11.59
CA CYS A 88 -22.79 19.66 -13.00
C CYS A 88 -23.69 20.89 -13.22
N ALA A 89 -24.70 21.11 -12.38
CA ALA A 89 -25.58 22.28 -12.47
C ALA A 89 -24.79 23.58 -12.19
N SER A 90 -23.98 23.59 -11.12
CA SER A 90 -23.15 24.75 -10.75
C SER A 90 -22.08 25.11 -11.78
N LEU A 91 -21.62 24.14 -12.56
CA LEU A 91 -20.69 24.34 -13.68
C LEU A 91 -21.38 24.94 -14.92
N LYS A 92 -22.70 24.75 -15.08
CA LYS A 92 -23.50 25.39 -16.15
C LYS A 92 -23.94 26.81 -15.77
N TRP A 93 -24.31 27.05 -14.51
CA TRP A 93 -24.87 28.31 -13.99
C TRP A 93 -23.81 29.42 -13.73
N LYS A 94 -22.74 29.48 -14.53
CA LYS A 94 -21.46 30.02 -14.03
C LYS A 94 -21.21 31.53 -14.20
N GLU A 95 -22.17 32.35 -13.79
CA GLU A 95 -21.95 33.76 -13.39
C GLU A 95 -22.02 33.95 -11.86
N SER A 96 -21.11 33.31 -11.11
CA SER A 96 -20.75 33.83 -9.77
C SER A 96 -19.40 33.30 -9.28
N LYS A 97 -18.82 34.02 -8.32
CA LYS A 97 -17.50 33.75 -7.72
C LYS A 97 -17.61 32.74 -6.58
N THR A 98 -16.54 31.96 -6.38
CA THR A 98 -16.21 31.25 -5.13
C THR A 98 -17.42 30.71 -4.33
N GLY A 99 -17.93 29.55 -4.74
CA GLY A 99 -19.06 28.90 -4.06
C GLY A 99 -18.92 28.88 -2.54
N GLY A 100 -20.01 29.16 -1.83
CA GLY A 100 -20.02 29.27 -0.36
C GLY A 100 -19.68 27.96 0.37
N TYR A 101 -19.68 28.01 1.70
CA TYR A 101 -19.43 26.82 2.54
C TYR A 101 -20.41 25.68 2.19
N LEU A 102 -21.70 26.01 2.06
CA LEU A 102 -22.77 25.09 1.67
C LEU A 102 -22.50 24.42 0.31
N LEU A 103 -22.18 25.19 -0.74
CA LEU A 103 -21.92 24.58 -2.06
C LEU A 103 -20.67 23.70 -2.05
N ASN A 104 -19.63 24.04 -1.26
CA ASN A 104 -18.46 23.18 -1.12
C ASN A 104 -18.75 21.86 -0.38
N PHE A 105 -19.66 21.90 0.60
CA PHE A 105 -20.16 20.73 1.33
C PHE A 105 -21.05 19.86 0.43
N LEU A 106 -22.04 20.45 -0.24
CA LEU A 106 -22.93 19.76 -1.18
C LEU A 106 -22.19 19.13 -2.36
N THR A 107 -21.05 19.70 -2.79
CA THR A 107 -20.17 19.13 -3.82
C THR A 107 -19.04 18.24 -3.27
N ALA A 108 -19.00 17.91 -1.97
CA ALA A 108 -17.91 17.11 -1.39
C ALA A 108 -17.86 15.67 -1.95
N PHE A 109 -19.01 15.09 -2.27
CA PHE A 109 -19.14 13.74 -2.84
C PHE A 109 -19.09 13.71 -4.38
N SER A 110 -18.93 14.86 -5.07
CA SER A 110 -18.93 14.91 -6.54
C SER A 110 -17.82 14.04 -7.14
N LEU A 111 -18.24 13.11 -8.02
CA LEU A 111 -17.38 12.32 -8.88
C LEU A 111 -16.42 13.24 -9.64
N ILE A 112 -16.95 14.27 -10.31
CA ILE A 112 -16.18 15.19 -11.15
C ILE A 112 -15.09 15.92 -10.34
N LYS A 113 -15.43 16.39 -9.13
CA LYS A 113 -14.50 17.08 -8.22
C LYS A 113 -13.38 16.16 -7.74
N ASN A 114 -13.74 14.93 -7.33
CA ASN A 114 -12.80 13.95 -6.79
C ASN A 114 -11.91 13.33 -7.88
N THR A 115 -12.43 13.07 -9.08
CA THR A 115 -11.63 12.66 -10.25
C THR A 115 -10.68 13.77 -10.69
N LYS A 116 -11.14 15.05 -10.75
CA LYS A 116 -10.25 16.20 -11.01
C LYS A 116 -9.13 16.32 -9.98
N PHE A 117 -9.36 15.95 -8.71
CA PHE A 117 -8.31 15.90 -7.70
C PHE A 117 -7.27 14.79 -7.99
N ILE A 118 -7.70 13.59 -8.39
CA ILE A 118 -6.79 12.49 -8.78
C ILE A 118 -5.84 12.92 -9.91
N PHE A 119 -6.34 13.66 -10.91
CA PHE A 119 -5.53 14.13 -12.05
C PHE A 119 -4.88 15.52 -11.87
N LYS A 120 -4.99 16.17 -10.70
CA LYS A 120 -4.43 17.51 -10.46
C LYS A 120 -2.90 17.51 -10.45
N ILE A 121 -2.29 17.90 -11.57
CA ILE A 121 -0.83 18.06 -11.74
C ILE A 121 -0.37 19.42 -11.15
N ASN A 122 0.75 19.42 -10.43
CA ASN A 122 1.44 20.65 -10.04
C ASN A 122 2.43 21.08 -11.14
N ARG A 123 2.17 22.23 -11.78
CA ARG A 123 3.03 22.78 -12.86
C ARG A 123 4.12 23.73 -12.36
N ASN A 124 4.12 24.13 -11.08
CA ASN A 124 5.10 25.09 -10.55
C ASN A 124 6.46 24.43 -10.26
N LYS A 125 7.39 24.53 -11.22
CA LYS A 125 8.77 24.02 -11.15
C LYS A 125 9.61 24.57 -9.97
N ASN A 126 9.19 25.66 -9.32
CA ASN A 126 9.88 26.27 -8.19
C ASN A 126 9.28 25.90 -6.83
N SER A 127 8.16 25.17 -6.81
CA SER A 127 7.56 24.67 -5.58
C SER A 127 8.25 23.40 -5.08
N GLU A 128 8.52 23.29 -3.77
CA GLU A 128 9.11 22.06 -3.21
C GLU A 128 8.24 20.82 -3.50
N THR A 129 6.92 20.97 -3.60
CA THR A 129 5.99 19.90 -3.97
C THR A 129 6.27 19.32 -5.36
N TYR A 130 6.88 20.07 -6.28
CA TYR A 130 7.38 19.55 -7.55
C TYR A 130 8.69 18.75 -7.38
N ASP A 131 9.57 19.18 -6.46
CA ASP A 131 10.79 18.45 -6.13
C ASP A 131 10.53 17.12 -5.41
N TYR A 132 9.42 17.01 -4.67
CA TYR A 132 8.94 15.75 -4.08
C TYR A 132 8.23 14.81 -5.07
N GLY A 133 8.14 15.18 -6.36
CA GLY A 133 7.42 14.40 -7.38
C GLY A 133 7.90 12.97 -7.59
N PHE A 134 9.16 12.64 -7.28
CA PHE A 134 9.70 11.27 -7.34
C PHE A 134 8.98 10.30 -6.39
N ALA A 135 8.30 10.81 -5.35
CA ALA A 135 7.51 9.99 -4.45
C ALA A 135 6.30 9.33 -5.14
N HIS A 136 5.92 9.80 -6.34
CA HIS A 136 4.90 9.13 -7.14
C HIS A 136 5.39 7.77 -7.66
N GLY A 137 6.57 7.74 -8.29
CA GLY A 137 7.22 6.51 -8.71
C GLY A 137 7.57 5.58 -7.55
N LEU A 138 8.10 6.10 -6.43
CA LEU A 138 8.37 5.25 -5.26
C LEU A 138 7.12 4.58 -4.70
N ARG A 139 5.98 5.28 -4.60
CA ARG A 139 4.72 4.68 -4.15
C ARG A 139 4.17 3.66 -5.15
N PHE A 140 4.25 3.94 -6.45
CA PHE A 140 3.79 3.01 -7.49
C PHE A 140 4.62 1.72 -7.52
N LEU A 141 5.95 1.84 -7.58
CA LEU A 141 6.86 0.69 -7.60
C LEU A 141 6.80 -0.07 -6.26
N GLY A 142 6.72 0.64 -5.14
CA GLY A 142 6.58 0.03 -3.82
C GLY A 142 5.29 -0.79 -3.67
N ILE A 143 4.13 -0.28 -4.11
CA ILE A 143 2.88 -1.05 -4.00
C ILE A 143 2.85 -2.24 -4.97
N PHE A 144 3.40 -2.09 -6.18
CA PHE A 144 3.60 -3.20 -7.10
C PHE A 144 4.47 -4.31 -6.46
N TRP A 145 5.56 -3.94 -5.79
CA TRP A 145 6.46 -4.90 -5.13
C TRP A 145 5.81 -5.62 -3.96
N ILE A 146 4.98 -4.92 -3.17
CA ILE A 146 4.18 -5.54 -2.09
C ILE A 146 3.17 -6.55 -2.66
N VAL A 147 2.42 -6.18 -3.70
CA VAL A 147 1.45 -7.08 -4.35
C VAL A 147 2.14 -8.32 -4.94
N LEU A 148 3.30 -8.14 -5.59
CA LEU A 148 4.12 -9.23 -6.13
C LEU A 148 4.68 -10.13 -5.01
N GLY A 149 5.20 -9.55 -3.93
CA GLY A 149 5.72 -10.29 -2.77
C GLY A 149 4.63 -11.11 -2.05
N HIS A 150 3.46 -10.51 -1.80
CA HIS A 150 2.31 -11.22 -1.22
C HIS A 150 1.75 -12.30 -2.16
N SER A 151 1.81 -12.09 -3.48
CA SER A 151 1.45 -13.12 -4.49
C SER A 151 2.36 -14.34 -4.43
N TYR A 152 3.63 -14.18 -4.09
CA TYR A 152 4.57 -15.28 -3.88
C TYR A 152 4.55 -15.88 -2.46
N GLY A 153 4.10 -15.13 -1.44
CA GLY A 153 3.93 -15.66 -0.09
C GLY A 153 2.62 -16.45 0.13
N THR A 154 1.55 -16.10 -0.57
CA THR A 154 0.20 -16.68 -0.36
C THR A 154 -0.01 -17.96 -1.20
N VAL A 155 0.95 -18.88 -1.16
CA VAL A 155 0.90 -20.15 -1.91
C VAL A 155 0.06 -21.16 -1.12
N LEU A 156 -1.26 -21.05 -1.26
CA LEU A 156 -2.22 -21.89 -0.55
C LEU A 156 -2.26 -23.33 -1.11
N LEU A 157 -2.78 -24.25 -0.29
CA LEU A 157 -2.91 -25.70 -0.54
C LEU A 157 -3.67 -26.07 -1.83
N ASN A 158 -4.39 -25.13 -2.43
CA ASN A 158 -5.04 -25.30 -3.73
C ASN A 158 -4.04 -25.26 -4.92
N SER A 159 -2.74 -25.02 -4.66
CA SER A 159 -1.69 -25.04 -5.69
C SER A 159 -1.19 -26.46 -5.96
N SER A 160 -1.19 -26.88 -7.23
CA SER A 160 -0.49 -28.13 -7.61
C SER A 160 1.03 -27.90 -7.56
N ARG A 161 1.78 -28.95 -7.17
CA ARG A 161 3.23 -28.90 -6.90
C ARG A 161 3.65 -27.93 -5.78
N VAL A 162 2.85 -27.77 -4.71
CA VAL A 162 3.17 -26.88 -3.58
C VAL A 162 4.58 -27.08 -2.99
N PHE A 163 5.12 -28.31 -2.97
CA PHE A 163 6.51 -28.55 -2.53
C PHE A 163 7.58 -27.86 -3.40
N ASN A 164 7.33 -27.66 -4.71
CA ASN A 164 8.21 -26.88 -5.57
C ASN A 164 8.29 -25.39 -5.16
N ALA A 165 7.36 -24.90 -4.33
CA ALA A 165 7.40 -23.55 -3.80
C ALA A 165 8.48 -23.36 -2.72
N LEU A 166 8.88 -24.41 -2.00
CA LEU A 166 9.95 -24.33 -0.99
C LEU A 166 11.29 -24.07 -1.69
N PHE A 167 11.66 -24.95 -2.63
CA PHE A 167 12.88 -24.83 -3.44
C PHE A 167 12.95 -23.54 -4.27
N LEU A 168 11.81 -22.89 -4.56
CA LEU A 168 11.79 -21.64 -5.33
C LEU A 168 12.62 -20.54 -4.65
N PHE A 169 12.58 -20.46 -3.32
CA PHE A 169 13.24 -19.38 -2.58
C PHE A 169 14.75 -19.60 -2.37
N GLU A 170 15.25 -20.80 -2.70
CA GLU A 170 16.69 -21.10 -2.79
C GLU A 170 17.34 -20.44 -4.02
N HIS A 171 16.58 -19.79 -4.90
CA HIS A 171 17.08 -19.06 -6.06
C HIS A 171 17.15 -17.53 -5.82
N TRP A 172 18.25 -16.92 -6.25
CA TRP A 172 18.54 -15.48 -6.09
C TRP A 172 17.42 -14.54 -6.60
N HIS A 173 16.72 -14.90 -7.67
CA HIS A 173 15.65 -14.07 -8.24
C HIS A 173 14.35 -14.12 -7.42
N ALA A 174 14.09 -15.20 -6.69
CA ALA A 174 12.97 -15.27 -5.75
C ALA A 174 13.20 -14.40 -4.50
N VAL A 175 14.46 -14.14 -4.15
CA VAL A 175 14.83 -13.21 -3.07
C VAL A 175 14.46 -11.77 -3.45
N ILE A 176 14.68 -11.35 -4.70
CA ILE A 176 14.22 -10.03 -5.20
C ILE A 176 12.71 -9.88 -5.03
N ILE A 177 11.94 -10.95 -5.24
CA ILE A 177 10.48 -10.94 -5.14
C ILE A 177 10.01 -10.89 -3.68
N THR A 178 10.56 -11.74 -2.81
CA THR A 178 10.22 -11.75 -1.37
C THR A 178 10.69 -10.50 -0.62
N PHE A 179 11.62 -9.72 -1.20
CA PHE A 179 12.00 -8.41 -0.68
C PHE A 179 10.84 -7.39 -0.65
N GLY A 180 9.71 -7.69 -1.31
CA GLY A 180 8.44 -6.97 -1.12
C GLY A 180 8.01 -6.85 0.36
N PHE A 181 8.43 -7.78 1.23
CA PHE A 181 8.21 -7.69 2.68
C PHE A 181 9.09 -6.63 3.40
N GLN A 182 10.21 -6.12 2.82
CA GLN A 182 10.77 -4.82 3.27
C GLN A 182 10.11 -3.63 2.57
N ALA A 183 9.58 -3.77 1.35
CA ALA A 183 9.13 -2.61 0.57
C ALA A 183 8.11 -1.70 1.31
N VAL A 184 7.37 -2.23 2.29
CA VAL A 184 6.57 -1.48 3.27
C VAL A 184 7.35 -0.38 4.02
N ASP A 185 8.63 -0.59 4.35
CA ASP A 185 9.50 0.40 4.99
C ASP A 185 9.85 1.59 4.10
N THR A 186 9.76 1.45 2.77
CA THR A 186 9.79 2.61 1.87
C THR A 186 8.58 3.53 2.15
N PHE A 187 7.42 2.97 2.50
CA PHE A 187 6.25 3.75 2.89
C PHE A 187 6.38 4.31 4.31
N PHE A 188 6.90 3.56 5.30
CA PHE A 188 7.18 4.10 6.63
C PHE A 188 8.19 5.27 6.57
N PHE A 189 9.29 5.12 5.81
CA PHE A 189 10.26 6.19 5.57
C PHE A 189 9.62 7.43 4.92
N LEU A 190 8.83 7.24 3.86
CA LEU A 190 8.14 8.35 3.19
C LEU A 190 7.09 9.00 4.12
N SER A 191 6.41 8.22 4.97
CA SER A 191 5.48 8.73 5.99
C SER A 191 6.17 9.65 7.00
N GLY A 192 7.34 9.25 7.52
CA GLY A 192 8.17 10.07 8.41
C GLY A 192 8.67 11.35 7.73
N PHE A 193 9.20 11.23 6.51
CA PHE A 193 9.65 12.38 5.71
C PHE A 193 8.53 13.40 5.46
N PHE A 194 7.35 12.93 5.04
CA PHE A 194 6.23 13.81 4.71
C PHE A 194 5.49 14.39 5.93
N ILE A 195 5.48 13.72 7.10
CA ILE A 195 4.92 14.34 8.30
C ILE A 195 5.82 15.47 8.81
N TYR A 196 7.15 15.32 8.80
CA TYR A 196 8.04 16.43 9.15
C TYR A 196 7.82 17.60 8.18
N PHE A 197 7.82 17.36 6.87
CA PHE A 197 7.52 18.39 5.87
C PHE A 197 6.21 19.16 6.12
N LYS A 198 5.14 18.47 6.53
CA LYS A 198 3.85 19.10 6.86
C LYS A 198 3.93 19.90 8.17
N LEU A 199 4.49 19.33 9.23
CA LEU A 199 4.58 19.97 10.55
C LEU A 199 5.54 21.16 10.58
N ASP A 200 6.64 21.13 9.83
CA ASP A 200 7.60 22.24 9.77
C ASP A 200 6.92 23.51 9.24
N LYS A 201 5.99 23.35 8.29
CA LYS A 201 5.25 24.43 7.63
C LYS A 201 4.03 24.96 8.38
N GLU A 202 3.38 24.15 9.23
CA GLU A 202 2.22 24.62 9.98
C GLU A 202 2.63 25.56 11.12
N ASN A 203 2.12 26.79 11.08
CA ASN A 203 2.35 27.84 12.05
C ASN A 203 1.07 28.09 12.85
N GLY A 204 1.14 27.85 14.17
CA GLY A 204 0.01 27.94 15.09
C GLY A 204 0.35 27.31 16.44
N ASN A 205 -0.64 27.17 17.33
CA ASN A 205 -0.45 26.47 18.60
C ASN A 205 -0.04 25.01 18.33
N ARG A 206 1.11 24.60 18.87
CA ARG A 206 1.76 23.32 18.57
C ARG A 206 0.89 22.12 18.97
N VAL A 207 0.14 22.23 20.07
CA VAL A 207 -0.78 21.19 20.56
C VAL A 207 -1.98 21.06 19.64
N ILE A 208 -2.59 22.17 19.24
CA ILE A 208 -3.74 22.17 18.32
C ILE A 208 -3.33 21.59 16.96
N VAL A 209 -2.15 21.95 16.44
CA VAL A 209 -1.60 21.37 15.20
C VAL A 209 -1.34 19.86 15.35
N ALA A 210 -0.86 19.40 16.52
CA ALA A 210 -0.66 17.97 16.80
C ALA A 210 -1.99 17.19 16.82
N VAL A 211 -2.99 17.67 17.57
CA VAL A 211 -4.32 17.04 17.67
C VAL A 211 -5.02 17.02 16.33
N ILE A 212 -5.01 18.13 15.57
CA ILE A 212 -5.59 18.17 14.22
C ILE A 212 -4.83 17.22 13.28
N ALA A 213 -3.51 17.12 13.35
CA ALA A 213 -2.76 16.15 12.56
C ALA A 213 -3.17 14.70 12.90
N ALA A 214 -3.35 14.39 14.18
CA ALA A 214 -3.75 13.08 14.66
C ALA A 214 -5.15 12.68 14.18
N VAL A 215 -6.16 13.53 14.44
CA VAL A 215 -7.55 13.28 14.02
C VAL A 215 -7.67 13.13 12.50
N ARG A 216 -7.00 14.00 11.73
CA ARG A 216 -6.97 13.91 10.25
C ARG A 216 -6.35 12.58 9.78
N ARG A 217 -5.24 12.11 10.37
CA ARG A 217 -4.63 10.82 9.98
C ARG A 217 -5.50 9.62 10.38
N PHE A 218 -6.07 9.65 11.59
CA PHE A 218 -6.97 8.62 12.10
C PHE A 218 -8.17 8.40 11.17
N ILE A 219 -8.89 9.49 10.84
CA ILE A 219 -10.04 9.46 9.93
C ILE A 219 -9.63 8.93 8.55
N ARG A 220 -8.51 9.40 8.00
CA ARG A 220 -7.98 8.96 6.70
C ARG A 220 -7.66 7.46 6.63
N MET A 221 -7.31 6.83 7.75
CA MET A 221 -7.02 5.39 7.83
C MET A 221 -8.27 4.55 8.08
N THR A 222 -9.04 4.90 9.12
CA THR A 222 -10.16 4.09 9.59
C THR A 222 -11.32 4.07 8.62
N VAL A 223 -11.71 5.23 8.06
CA VAL A 223 -12.92 5.35 7.23
C VAL A 223 -12.82 4.50 5.93
N PRO A 224 -11.72 4.51 5.15
CA PRO A 224 -11.54 3.58 4.04
C PRO A 224 -11.41 2.10 4.45
N THR A 225 -10.85 1.81 5.64
CA THR A 225 -10.74 0.43 6.14
C THR A 225 -12.11 -0.16 6.49
N PHE A 226 -12.99 0.61 7.15
CA PHE A 226 -14.36 0.16 7.42
C PHE A 226 -15.22 0.10 6.16
N PHE A 227 -15.00 0.97 5.17
CA PHE A 227 -15.60 0.84 3.83
C PHE A 227 -15.19 -0.48 3.15
N MET A 228 -13.90 -0.83 3.17
CA MET A 228 -13.40 -2.11 2.66
C MET A 228 -14.07 -3.31 3.38
N ILE A 229 -14.15 -3.27 4.72
CA ILE A 229 -14.80 -4.33 5.52
C ILE A 229 -16.28 -4.49 5.12
N MET A 230 -17.01 -3.38 4.94
CA MET A 230 -18.40 -3.40 4.45
C MET A 230 -18.52 -4.04 3.05
N CYS A 231 -17.60 -3.74 2.13
CA CYS A 231 -17.60 -4.37 0.80
C CYS A 231 -17.30 -5.89 0.86
N ILE A 232 -16.50 -6.36 1.82
CA ILE A 232 -16.24 -7.81 2.00
C ILE A 232 -17.47 -8.51 2.62
N TYR A 233 -18.26 -7.83 3.47
CA TYR A 233 -19.48 -8.40 4.05
C TYR A 233 -20.55 -8.81 3.03
N ILE A 234 -20.67 -8.06 1.92
CA ILE A 234 -21.63 -8.31 0.84
C ILE A 234 -21.09 -9.22 -0.28
N LEU A 235 -19.80 -9.57 -0.23
CA LEU A 235 -19.09 -10.34 -1.24
C LEU A 235 -19.67 -11.75 -1.54
N PRO A 236 -20.27 -12.50 -0.58
CA PRO A 236 -20.93 -13.78 -0.89
C PRO A 236 -22.08 -13.67 -1.90
N LEU A 237 -22.71 -12.50 -2.00
CA LEU A 237 -23.84 -12.26 -2.90
C LEU A 237 -23.43 -12.21 -4.38
N ILE A 238 -22.13 -12.07 -4.67
CA ILE A 238 -21.58 -11.92 -6.03
C ILE A 238 -20.41 -12.86 -6.35
N ALA A 239 -19.77 -13.47 -5.35
CA ALA A 239 -18.59 -14.32 -5.53
C ALA A 239 -18.72 -15.65 -4.78
N SER A 240 -18.72 -16.76 -5.53
CA SER A 240 -18.87 -18.12 -4.99
C SER A 240 -17.93 -19.12 -5.65
N GLY A 241 -17.44 -20.07 -4.85
CA GLY A 241 -16.58 -21.17 -5.28
C GLY A 241 -16.25 -22.14 -4.12
N PRO A 242 -15.45 -23.19 -4.36
CA PRO A 242 -15.40 -24.36 -3.47
C PRO A 242 -15.06 -24.04 -2.00
N ASN A 243 -14.06 -23.17 -1.78
CA ASN A 243 -13.58 -22.83 -0.44
C ASN A 243 -14.13 -21.47 0.06
N SER A 244 -15.08 -20.86 -0.67
CA SER A 244 -15.57 -19.51 -0.37
C SER A 244 -16.30 -19.40 0.97
N LYS A 245 -17.05 -20.45 1.36
CA LYS A 245 -17.75 -20.50 2.67
C LYS A 245 -16.77 -20.42 3.84
N GLU A 246 -15.63 -21.09 3.76
CA GLU A 246 -14.60 -21.05 4.79
C GLU A 246 -13.98 -19.64 4.90
N PHE A 247 -13.66 -19.01 3.76
CA PHE A 247 -13.18 -17.63 3.73
C PHE A 247 -14.17 -16.65 4.40
N TYR A 248 -15.46 -16.74 4.07
CA TYR A 248 -16.49 -15.87 4.66
C TYR A 248 -16.72 -16.17 6.15
N ASN A 249 -16.77 -17.44 6.56
CA ASN A 249 -16.93 -17.83 7.97
C ASN A 249 -15.76 -17.33 8.82
N ARG A 250 -14.51 -17.50 8.36
CA ARG A 250 -13.31 -16.99 9.03
C ARG A 250 -13.29 -15.46 9.08
N PHE A 251 -13.66 -14.78 7.99
CA PHE A 251 -13.78 -13.32 7.97
C PHE A 251 -14.81 -12.82 9.00
N TYR A 252 -16.01 -13.41 9.05
CA TYR A 252 -17.03 -13.03 10.02
C TYR A 252 -16.63 -13.35 11.46
N ALA A 253 -15.89 -14.43 11.70
CA ALA A 253 -15.32 -14.75 13.01
C ALA A 253 -14.26 -13.73 13.43
N GLU A 254 -13.31 -13.39 12.54
CA GLU A 254 -12.28 -12.38 12.80
C GLU A 254 -12.92 -11.02 13.11
N ILE A 255 -13.79 -10.49 12.22
CA ILE A 255 -14.40 -9.18 12.46
C ILE A 255 -15.20 -9.14 13.78
N ARG A 256 -15.94 -10.18 14.14
CA ARG A 256 -16.64 -10.23 15.44
C ARG A 256 -15.69 -10.12 16.64
N ALA A 257 -14.50 -10.72 16.56
CA ALA A 257 -13.52 -10.71 17.65
C ALA A 257 -12.70 -9.40 17.72
N VAL A 258 -12.26 -8.86 16.57
CA VAL A 258 -11.22 -7.82 16.49
C VAL A 258 -11.63 -6.51 15.77
N TRP A 259 -12.91 -6.27 15.47
CA TRP A 259 -13.35 -5.01 14.83
C TRP A 259 -12.86 -3.74 15.55
N TRP A 260 -12.80 -3.78 16.88
CA TRP A 260 -12.37 -2.68 17.73
C TRP A 260 -10.85 -2.44 17.67
N ASP A 261 -10.05 -3.44 17.34
CA ASP A 261 -8.60 -3.28 17.14
C ASP A 261 -8.29 -2.48 15.87
N PHE A 262 -9.11 -2.65 14.83
CA PHE A 262 -9.03 -1.84 13.60
C PHE A 262 -9.55 -0.41 13.83
N LEU A 263 -10.47 -0.21 14.77
CA LEU A 263 -10.94 1.13 15.17
C LEU A 263 -9.91 1.87 16.03
N LEU A 264 -9.30 1.20 17.01
CA LEU A 264 -8.30 1.79 17.90
C LEU A 264 -6.88 1.83 17.30
N LEU A 265 -6.66 1.16 16.15
CA LEU A 265 -5.36 1.04 15.48
C LEU A 265 -4.28 0.41 16.38
N VAL A 266 -4.64 -0.73 16.99
CA VAL A 266 -3.79 -1.53 17.91
C VAL A 266 -3.60 -2.99 17.49
N ARG A 267 -4.13 -3.40 16.32
CA ARG A 267 -4.12 -4.80 15.85
C ARG A 267 -2.72 -5.43 15.77
N ASN A 268 -1.69 -4.62 15.58
CA ASN A 268 -0.29 -5.04 15.53
C ASN A 268 0.23 -5.68 16.84
N TRP A 269 -0.36 -5.36 18.00
CA TRP A 269 0.03 -5.90 19.30
C TRP A 269 -0.63 -7.22 19.67
N LYS A 270 -1.60 -7.69 18.88
CA LYS A 270 -2.25 -8.98 19.11
C LYS A 270 -1.53 -10.09 18.35
N GLU A 271 -1.21 -11.14 19.09
CA GLU A 271 -0.79 -12.42 18.51
C GLU A 271 -1.98 -13.07 17.79
N ASP A 272 -1.69 -13.81 16.72
CA ASP A 272 -2.65 -14.57 15.94
C ASP A 272 -2.29 -16.07 16.02
N ASP A 273 -3.21 -16.92 16.49
CA ASP A 273 -3.06 -18.38 16.50
C ASP A 273 -3.16 -19.00 15.09
N ILE A 274 -3.85 -18.30 14.17
CA ILE A 274 -4.00 -18.66 12.77
C ILE A 274 -3.86 -17.43 11.89
N ILE A 275 -3.25 -17.57 10.71
CA ILE A 275 -3.04 -16.45 9.77
C ILE A 275 -4.40 -15.77 9.46
N PRO A 276 -4.60 -14.49 9.82
CA PRO A 276 -5.89 -13.80 9.66
C PRO A 276 -6.27 -13.60 8.20
N ILE A 277 -7.55 -13.26 7.95
CA ILE A 277 -8.08 -12.97 6.62
C ILE A 277 -7.66 -11.57 6.14
N LEU A 278 -7.32 -10.67 7.08
CA LEU A 278 -6.84 -9.31 6.79
C LEU A 278 -5.38 -9.10 7.29
N PRO A 279 -4.40 -9.92 6.85
CA PRO A 279 -3.05 -10.01 7.43
C PRO A 279 -2.14 -8.80 7.14
N HIS A 280 -2.66 -7.78 6.45
CA HIS A 280 -1.98 -6.52 6.15
C HIS A 280 -2.34 -5.38 7.12
N LEU A 281 -3.49 -5.45 7.81
CA LEU A 281 -4.02 -4.30 8.57
C LEU A 281 -3.22 -3.91 9.83
N TRP A 282 -2.28 -4.73 10.29
CA TRP A 282 -1.29 -4.34 11.31
C TRP A 282 -0.49 -3.11 10.90
N TYR A 283 -0.24 -2.92 9.60
CA TYR A 283 0.54 -1.80 9.05
C TYR A 283 -0.07 -0.45 9.43
N LEU A 284 -1.40 -0.33 9.38
CA LEU A 284 -2.12 0.90 9.76
C LEU A 284 -1.93 1.23 11.24
N SER A 285 -1.91 0.19 12.08
CA SER A 285 -1.70 0.32 13.52
C SER A 285 -0.27 0.82 13.82
N THR A 286 0.74 0.16 13.24
CA THR A 286 2.15 0.55 13.37
C THR A 286 2.44 1.94 12.78
N ASP A 287 1.90 2.26 11.60
CA ASP A 287 2.10 3.56 10.93
C ASP A 287 1.44 4.72 11.71
N PHE A 288 0.30 4.48 12.36
CA PHE A 288 -0.34 5.46 13.24
C PHE A 288 0.43 5.66 14.55
N GLN A 289 0.89 4.58 15.19
CA GLN A 289 1.65 4.64 16.45
C GLN A 289 2.99 5.36 16.27
N LEU A 290 3.78 4.99 15.26
CA LEU A 290 5.06 5.67 14.92
C LEU A 290 4.87 7.14 14.57
N PHE A 291 3.76 7.45 13.89
CA PHE A 291 3.36 8.81 13.59
C PHE A 291 3.03 9.63 14.83
N LEU A 292 2.25 9.10 15.79
CA LEU A 292 1.92 9.84 17.03
C LEU A 292 3.20 10.21 17.80
N VAL A 293 4.13 9.26 17.97
CA VAL A 293 5.45 9.50 18.57
C VAL A 293 6.19 10.62 17.83
N SER A 294 6.23 10.55 16.49
CA SER A 294 6.93 11.55 15.68
C SER A 294 6.26 12.94 15.73
N VAL A 295 4.92 13.02 15.77
CA VAL A 295 4.19 14.30 15.94
C VAL A 295 4.53 14.92 17.28
N ILE A 296 4.54 14.13 18.37
CA ILE A 296 4.88 14.61 19.72
C ILE A 296 6.32 15.14 19.75
N VAL A 297 7.31 14.36 19.28
CA VAL A 297 8.72 14.76 19.26
C VAL A 297 8.95 16.00 18.41
N ILE A 298 8.39 16.06 17.19
CA ILE A 298 8.55 17.20 16.28
C ILE A 298 7.89 18.46 16.87
N GLN A 299 6.70 18.37 17.46
CA GLN A 299 5.99 19.54 17.96
C GLN A 299 6.54 20.06 19.30
N ALA A 300 6.97 19.17 20.20
CA ALA A 300 7.66 19.56 21.43
C ALA A 300 8.96 20.33 21.10
N PHE A 301 9.80 19.75 20.24
CA PHE A 301 11.16 20.24 19.99
C PHE A 301 11.35 20.99 18.66
N LYS A 302 10.27 21.46 17.99
CA LYS A 302 10.28 22.08 16.64
C LYS A 302 11.40 23.11 16.40
N ALA A 303 11.73 23.92 17.41
CA ALA A 303 12.79 24.93 17.34
C ALA A 303 14.22 24.33 17.42
N LYS A 304 14.41 23.23 18.16
CA LYS A 304 15.71 22.58 18.39
C LYS A 304 15.90 21.41 17.41
N LYS A 305 15.99 21.70 16.10
CA LYS A 305 16.07 20.66 15.04
C LYS A 305 17.21 19.63 15.24
N ALA A 306 18.33 20.03 15.85
CA ALA A 306 19.40 19.09 16.22
C ALA A 306 18.99 18.09 17.32
N LEU A 307 18.22 18.53 18.33
CA LEU A 307 17.68 17.66 19.37
C LEU A 307 16.63 16.70 18.81
N VAL A 308 15.81 17.13 17.85
CA VAL A 308 14.86 16.25 17.14
C VAL A 308 15.61 15.12 16.42
N VAL A 309 16.72 15.44 15.73
CA VAL A 309 17.57 14.42 15.08
C VAL A 309 18.23 13.48 16.10
N ALA A 310 18.73 14.01 17.23
CA ALA A 310 19.32 13.19 18.29
C ALA A 310 18.31 12.24 18.94
N LEU A 311 17.09 12.72 19.24
CA LEU A 311 16.01 11.90 19.79
C LEU A 311 15.55 10.80 18.82
N PHE A 312 15.39 11.12 17.53
CA PHE A 312 15.07 10.10 16.53
C PHE A 312 16.23 9.11 16.31
N GLY A 313 17.49 9.54 16.41
CA GLY A 313 18.65 8.63 16.39
C GLY A 313 18.68 7.68 17.58
N LEU A 314 18.41 8.19 18.79
CA LEU A 314 18.31 7.40 20.02
C LEU A 314 17.14 6.40 19.96
N LEU A 315 15.96 6.84 19.51
CA LEU A 315 14.80 5.96 19.33
C LEU A 315 15.09 4.84 18.31
N SER A 316 15.71 5.16 17.17
CA SER A 316 16.16 4.15 16.21
C SER A 316 17.15 3.16 16.82
N PHE A 317 18.13 3.62 17.61
CA PHE A 317 19.09 2.74 18.28
C PHE A 317 18.40 1.80 19.27
N VAL A 318 17.54 2.32 20.16
CA VAL A 318 16.75 1.51 21.10
C VAL A 318 15.88 0.50 20.36
N PHE A 319 15.27 0.88 19.24
CA PHE A 319 14.43 -0.01 18.44
C PHE A 319 15.24 -1.11 17.74
N CYS A 320 16.50 -0.84 17.33
CA CYS A 320 17.42 -1.87 16.83
C CYS A 320 17.84 -2.85 17.93
N VAL A 321 18.06 -2.38 19.17
CA VAL A 321 18.35 -3.25 20.33
C VAL A 321 17.15 -4.14 20.65
N ILE A 322 15.94 -3.58 20.71
CA ILE A 322 14.70 -4.35 20.93
C ILE A 322 14.52 -5.39 19.81
N SER A 323 14.73 -5.00 18.55
CA SER A 323 14.64 -5.91 17.40
C SER A 323 15.64 -7.08 17.50
N ALA A 324 16.87 -6.83 17.95
CA ALA A 324 17.87 -7.88 18.17
C ALA A 324 17.52 -8.80 19.36
N TRP A 325 16.96 -8.25 20.44
CA TRP A 325 16.50 -9.02 21.59
C TRP A 325 15.29 -9.89 21.25
N GLN A 326 14.29 -9.38 20.51
CA GLN A 326 13.13 -10.16 20.05
C GLN A 326 13.55 -11.35 19.18
N VAL A 327 14.53 -11.14 18.29
CA VAL A 327 15.10 -12.21 17.47
C VAL A 327 15.84 -13.23 18.31
N TYR A 328 16.62 -12.82 19.31
CA TYR A 328 17.27 -13.71 20.27
C TYR A 328 16.23 -14.58 21.02
N ASP A 329 15.31 -13.93 21.74
CA ASP A 329 14.34 -14.54 22.65
C ASP A 329 13.41 -15.53 21.93
N ALA A 330 12.72 -15.09 20.87
CA ALA A 330 11.80 -15.93 20.11
C ALA A 330 12.51 -16.96 19.19
N ARG A 331 13.85 -16.98 19.15
CA ARG A 331 14.68 -17.89 18.33
C ARG A 331 14.41 -17.88 16.81
N ILE A 332 13.79 -16.81 16.31
CA ILE A 332 13.38 -16.63 14.91
C ILE A 332 14.50 -16.10 13.98
N PRO A 333 14.37 -16.22 12.65
CA PRO A 333 15.17 -15.48 11.67
C PRO A 333 14.87 -13.95 11.67
N PRO A 334 15.84 -13.08 11.32
CA PRO A 334 15.75 -11.62 11.48
C PRO A 334 14.90 -10.87 10.42
N PHE A 335 14.02 -11.57 9.70
CA PHE A 335 13.07 -11.02 8.74
C PHE A 335 11.98 -12.05 8.43
N MET A 336 10.85 -11.63 7.87
CA MET A 336 9.79 -12.54 7.42
C MET A 336 10.27 -13.45 6.29
N ILE A 337 10.15 -14.76 6.52
CA ILE A 337 10.36 -15.79 5.49
C ILE A 337 9.00 -16.02 4.81
N ALA A 338 8.93 -15.81 3.50
CA ALA A 338 7.66 -15.74 2.77
C ALA A 338 6.93 -17.10 2.70
N LEU A 339 7.68 -18.20 2.67
CA LEU A 339 7.19 -19.55 2.80
C LEU A 339 8.22 -20.35 3.63
N THR A 340 7.74 -21.03 4.66
CA THR A 340 8.54 -21.82 5.61
C THR A 340 7.92 -23.21 5.78
N GLN A 341 8.73 -24.21 6.09
CA GLN A 341 8.26 -25.57 6.40
C GLN A 341 7.44 -25.62 7.70
N SER A 342 7.64 -24.67 8.62
CA SER A 342 6.89 -24.58 9.89
C SER A 342 5.91 -23.41 9.89
N TYR A 343 4.63 -23.74 10.07
CA TYR A 343 3.55 -22.77 10.26
C TYR A 343 3.71 -21.95 11.53
N SER A 344 4.17 -22.56 12.63
CA SER A 344 4.38 -21.82 13.89
C SER A 344 5.49 -20.79 13.72
N LEU A 345 6.56 -21.10 13.00
CA LEU A 345 7.65 -20.15 12.75
C LEU A 345 7.17 -18.90 12.01
N TYR A 346 6.26 -19.04 11.04
CA TYR A 346 5.66 -17.90 10.35
C TYR A 346 4.83 -17.03 11.31
N LEU A 347 4.04 -17.66 12.19
CA LEU A 347 3.26 -16.94 13.20
C LEU A 347 4.15 -16.26 14.24
N ASP A 348 5.19 -16.92 14.75
CA ASP A 348 6.17 -16.33 15.67
C ASP A 348 6.87 -15.12 15.04
N GLN A 349 7.35 -15.24 13.79
CA GLN A 349 7.95 -14.12 13.05
C GLN A 349 6.97 -12.95 12.85
N SER A 350 5.70 -13.24 12.60
CA SER A 350 4.64 -12.23 12.42
C SER A 350 4.30 -11.54 13.75
N ASN A 351 3.98 -12.33 14.78
CA ASN A 351 3.47 -11.90 16.08
C ASN A 351 4.53 -11.17 16.91
N LYS A 352 5.71 -11.78 17.09
CA LYS A 352 6.71 -11.36 18.09
C LYS A 352 7.74 -10.37 17.55
N TYR A 353 7.66 -10.02 16.26
CA TYR A 353 8.68 -9.23 15.57
C TYR A 353 8.14 -8.35 14.45
N TYR A 354 7.68 -8.93 13.34
CA TYR A 354 7.42 -8.17 12.10
C TYR A 354 6.28 -7.17 12.21
N LYS A 355 5.14 -7.53 12.82
CA LYS A 355 4.01 -6.61 12.98
C LYS A 355 4.35 -5.40 13.86
N LEU A 356 5.32 -5.52 14.76
CA LEU A 356 5.58 -4.60 15.87
C LEU A 356 6.28 -3.30 15.43
N PRO A 357 6.04 -2.16 16.11
CA PRO A 357 6.56 -0.87 15.68
C PRO A 357 8.08 -0.73 15.83
N PHE A 358 8.73 -1.59 16.62
CA PHE A 358 10.18 -1.56 16.81
C PHE A 358 10.94 -1.83 15.50
N TYR A 359 10.55 -2.86 14.76
CA TYR A 359 11.16 -3.26 13.50
C TYR A 359 11.07 -2.15 12.43
N HIS A 360 9.95 -1.43 12.38
CA HIS A 360 9.65 -0.43 11.35
C HIS A 360 10.00 1.02 11.73
N GLY A 361 10.09 1.33 13.03
CA GLY A 361 10.33 2.70 13.51
C GLY A 361 11.65 3.29 13.04
N VAL A 362 12.70 2.46 12.92
CA VAL A 362 14.03 2.86 12.40
C VAL A 362 13.92 3.55 11.04
N CYS A 363 13.12 2.99 10.13
CA CYS A 363 12.89 3.53 8.79
C CYS A 363 12.04 4.81 8.83
N PHE A 364 10.99 4.84 9.66
CA PHE A 364 10.14 6.03 9.86
C PHE A 364 10.95 7.22 10.39
N PHE A 365 11.72 7.01 11.46
CA PHE A 365 12.55 8.03 12.10
C PHE A 365 13.71 8.48 11.17
N SER A 366 14.30 7.56 10.39
CA SER A 366 15.27 7.93 9.34
C SER A 366 14.67 8.82 8.25
N GLY A 367 13.38 8.64 7.92
CA GLY A 367 12.63 9.55 7.06
C GLY A 367 12.52 10.96 7.65
N CYS A 368 12.16 11.06 8.93
CA CYS A 368 12.11 12.32 9.68
C CYS A 368 13.48 13.03 9.70
N ILE A 369 14.55 12.30 10.01
CA ILE A 369 15.94 12.80 10.03
C ILE A 369 16.36 13.29 8.64
N THR A 370 16.05 12.53 7.58
CA THR A 370 16.38 12.88 6.19
C THR A 370 15.74 14.20 5.76
N PHE A 371 14.52 14.52 6.21
CA PHE A 371 13.91 15.83 5.94
C PHE A 371 14.74 17.00 6.52
N VAL A 372 15.24 16.86 7.76
CA VAL A 372 16.09 17.88 8.39
C VAL A 372 17.41 18.05 7.62
N PHE A 373 18.02 16.96 7.15
CA PHE A 373 19.22 17.03 6.30
C PHE A 373 18.93 17.67 4.93
N VAL A 374 17.81 17.32 4.28
CA VAL A 374 17.38 17.97 3.02
C VAL A 374 17.26 19.48 3.22
N GLN A 375 16.58 19.96 4.26
CA GLN A 375 16.44 21.40 4.49
C GLN A 375 17.79 22.08 4.82
N LYS A 376 18.64 21.48 5.66
CA LYS A 376 19.94 22.06 6.04
C LYS A 376 20.95 22.12 4.88
N TYR A 377 20.91 21.17 3.94
CA TYR A 377 21.92 21.03 2.89
C TYR A 377 21.39 21.21 1.44
N ARG A 378 20.11 21.58 1.24
CA ARG A 378 19.48 21.75 -0.10
C ARG A 378 20.34 22.54 -1.08
N HIS A 379 20.82 23.70 -0.64
CA HIS A 379 21.55 24.68 -1.44
C HIS A 379 23.08 24.51 -1.39
N ARG A 380 23.60 23.55 -0.63
CA ARG A 380 25.05 23.28 -0.57
C ARG A 380 25.49 22.52 -1.82
N ARG A 381 26.53 23.02 -2.49
CA ARG A 381 27.24 22.29 -3.55
C ARG A 381 27.99 21.12 -2.91
N ILE A 382 27.97 19.96 -3.57
CA ILE A 382 28.59 18.71 -3.11
C ILE A 382 29.45 18.20 -4.27
N SER A 383 30.69 17.75 -4.01
CA SER A 383 31.59 17.27 -5.06
C SER A 383 31.03 16.03 -5.78
N LYS A 384 31.39 15.85 -7.07
CA LYS A 384 30.97 14.66 -7.84
C LYS A 384 31.49 13.37 -7.19
N ILE A 385 32.71 13.40 -6.64
CA ILE A 385 33.35 12.28 -5.95
C ILE A 385 32.53 11.85 -4.71
N PHE A 386 32.14 12.81 -3.86
CA PHE A 386 31.29 12.50 -2.69
C PHE A 386 29.91 11.96 -3.11
N GLN A 387 29.31 12.52 -4.16
CA GLN A 387 28.04 12.00 -4.68
C GLN A 387 28.17 10.56 -5.20
N ALA A 388 29.26 10.23 -5.89
CA ALA A 388 29.54 8.87 -6.35
C ALA A 388 29.76 7.91 -5.16
N ALA A 389 30.58 8.31 -4.16
CA ALA A 389 30.81 7.52 -2.95
C ALA A 389 29.51 7.23 -2.19
N CYS A 390 28.64 8.22 -2.00
CA CYS A 390 27.34 8.01 -1.36
C CYS A 390 26.40 7.13 -2.20
N TRP A 391 26.47 7.17 -3.53
CA TRP A 391 25.75 6.22 -4.38
C TRP A 391 26.28 4.79 -4.24
N CYS A 392 27.61 4.58 -4.20
CA CYS A 392 28.20 3.27 -3.97
C CYS A 392 27.78 2.70 -2.60
N VAL A 393 27.81 3.52 -1.53
CA VAL A 393 27.35 3.13 -0.19
C VAL A 393 25.86 2.80 -0.20
N ALA A 394 25.01 3.65 -0.78
CA ALA A 394 23.56 3.42 -0.83
C ALA A 394 23.20 2.14 -1.60
N LEU A 395 23.85 1.92 -2.75
CA LEU A 395 23.67 0.69 -3.53
C LEU A 395 24.19 -0.54 -2.79
N PHE A 396 25.36 -0.47 -2.14
CA PHE A 396 25.88 -1.56 -1.31
C PHE A 396 24.89 -1.91 -0.19
N CYS A 397 24.44 -0.94 0.60
CA CYS A 397 23.47 -1.17 1.67
C CYS A 397 22.17 -1.80 1.15
N GLY A 398 21.61 -1.28 0.06
CA GLY A 398 20.35 -1.80 -0.52
C GLY A 398 20.47 -3.20 -1.10
N LEU A 399 21.54 -3.47 -1.88
CA LEU A 399 21.80 -4.78 -2.48
C LEU A 399 22.18 -5.82 -1.43
N PHE A 400 22.88 -5.42 -0.36
CA PHE A 400 23.21 -6.29 0.77
C PHE A 400 21.94 -6.73 1.52
N CYS A 401 21.06 -5.80 1.92
CA CYS A 401 19.79 -6.13 2.60
C CYS A 401 18.93 -7.10 1.76
N LEU A 402 18.97 -6.97 0.43
CA LEU A 402 18.28 -7.85 -0.50
C LEU A 402 18.95 -9.22 -0.56
N PHE A 403 20.18 -9.31 -1.09
CA PHE A 403 20.79 -10.59 -1.43
C PHE A 403 21.23 -11.41 -0.22
N VAL A 404 21.49 -10.79 0.94
CA VAL A 404 21.89 -11.54 2.14
C VAL A 404 20.87 -12.61 2.54
N ARG A 405 19.58 -12.36 2.29
CA ARG A 405 18.46 -13.25 2.60
C ARG A 405 18.56 -14.60 1.87
N HIS A 406 19.23 -14.64 0.72
CA HIS A 406 19.48 -15.88 -0.03
C HIS A 406 20.17 -16.95 0.84
N ALA A 407 21.18 -16.55 1.61
CA ALA A 407 21.94 -17.45 2.48
C ALA A 407 21.14 -18.03 3.67
N TRP A 408 19.89 -17.59 3.86
CA TRP A 408 18.94 -18.08 4.87
C TRP A 408 17.83 -18.96 4.28
N TYR A 409 17.60 -18.88 2.97
CA TYR A 409 16.72 -19.80 2.25
C TYR A 409 17.50 -21.04 1.80
N SER A 410 18.74 -20.88 1.31
CA SER A 410 19.62 -21.99 0.86
C SER A 410 20.37 -22.71 1.99
N ARG A 411 19.99 -22.50 3.26
CA ARG A 411 20.52 -23.17 4.47
C ARG A 411 19.37 -23.34 5.46
N ASP A 412 19.37 -24.40 6.26
CA ASP A 412 18.27 -24.79 7.17
C ASP A 412 18.07 -23.86 8.39
N GLY A 413 17.98 -22.54 8.20
CA GLY A 413 17.74 -21.52 9.23
C GLY A 413 18.88 -21.31 10.26
N ARG A 414 19.82 -22.24 10.37
CA ARG A 414 20.89 -22.30 11.39
C ARG A 414 22.07 -21.34 11.11
N ALA A 415 21.78 -20.05 10.91
CA ALA A 415 22.79 -19.02 11.10
C ALA A 415 23.11 -18.90 12.61
N PRO A 416 24.38 -18.66 13.00
CA PRO A 416 24.74 -18.46 14.41
C PRO A 416 23.93 -17.34 15.07
N GLU A 417 23.67 -17.49 16.37
CA GLU A 417 22.86 -16.54 17.13
C GLU A 417 23.42 -15.10 17.14
N PRO A 418 24.74 -14.85 17.32
CA PRO A 418 25.30 -13.50 17.19
C PRO A 418 25.09 -12.91 15.79
N THR A 419 25.11 -13.75 14.75
CA THR A 419 24.82 -13.36 13.37
C THR A 419 23.35 -12.95 13.23
N ARG A 420 22.41 -13.74 13.78
CA ARG A 420 20.96 -13.42 13.80
C ARG A 420 20.69 -12.08 14.49
N MET A 421 21.27 -11.85 15.66
CA MET A 421 21.14 -10.59 16.41
C MET A 421 21.74 -9.39 15.67
N PHE A 422 22.94 -9.55 15.09
CA PHE A 422 23.60 -8.48 14.32
C PHE A 422 22.77 -8.08 13.09
N TYR A 423 22.21 -9.04 12.35
CA TYR A 423 21.33 -8.73 11.22
C TYR A 423 20.03 -8.05 11.65
N ALA A 424 19.40 -8.51 12.74
CA ALA A 424 18.20 -7.87 13.29
C ALA A 424 18.43 -6.41 13.70
N PHE A 425 19.63 -6.10 14.22
CA PHE A 425 20.05 -4.74 14.56
C PHE A 425 20.36 -3.89 13.31
N ALA A 426 21.14 -4.43 12.36
CA ALA A 426 21.75 -3.63 11.29
C ALA A 426 20.89 -3.50 10.02
N ASP A 427 20.08 -4.50 9.66
CA ASP A 427 19.37 -4.55 8.37
C ASP A 427 18.45 -3.33 8.16
N ARG A 428 17.67 -2.93 9.17
CA ARG A 428 16.80 -1.75 9.09
C ARG A 428 17.56 -0.43 9.01
N ILE A 429 18.78 -0.35 9.56
CA ILE A 429 19.66 0.82 9.42
C ILE A 429 20.20 0.91 7.99
N LEU A 430 20.72 -0.21 7.45
CA LEU A 430 21.25 -0.29 6.08
C LEU A 430 20.15 -0.01 5.04
N TRP A 431 18.97 -0.63 5.21
CA TRP A 431 17.78 -0.39 4.40
C TRP A 431 17.29 1.07 4.50
N SER A 432 17.55 1.77 5.61
CA SER A 432 17.29 3.21 5.77
C SER A 432 18.34 4.12 5.13
N VAL A 433 19.64 3.78 5.18
CA VAL A 433 20.74 4.55 4.58
C VAL A 433 20.58 4.62 3.05
N CYS A 434 20.21 3.50 2.42
CA CYS A 434 19.89 3.45 1.00
C CYS A 434 18.78 4.47 0.63
N LEU A 435 17.66 4.45 1.36
CA LEU A 435 16.54 5.38 1.13
C LEU A 435 16.90 6.83 1.44
N ALA A 436 17.69 7.09 2.48
CA ALA A 436 18.11 8.43 2.89
C ALA A 436 18.91 9.14 1.79
N TRP A 437 19.92 8.48 1.22
CA TRP A 437 20.69 9.05 0.11
C TRP A 437 19.83 9.22 -1.15
N PHE A 438 19.05 8.19 -1.51
CA PHE A 438 18.17 8.22 -2.69
C PHE A 438 17.20 9.41 -2.65
N VAL A 439 16.52 9.61 -1.51
CA VAL A 439 15.57 10.71 -1.30
C VAL A 439 16.30 12.05 -1.26
N PHE A 440 17.45 12.16 -0.61
CA PHE A 440 18.27 13.38 -0.59
C PHE A 440 18.75 13.78 -2.00
N ALA A 441 19.20 12.82 -2.81
CA ALA A 441 19.70 13.06 -4.16
C ALA A 441 18.56 13.45 -5.13
N CYS A 442 17.38 12.84 -5.00
CA CYS A 442 16.20 13.23 -5.78
C CYS A 442 15.65 14.60 -5.37
N THR A 443 15.46 14.86 -4.07
CA THR A 443 14.92 16.14 -3.57
C THR A 443 15.81 17.33 -3.86
N THR A 444 17.13 17.15 -3.87
CA THR A 444 18.09 18.24 -4.11
C THR A 444 18.57 18.32 -5.57
N ARG A 445 17.83 17.68 -6.50
CA ARG A 445 18.07 17.63 -7.97
C ARG A 445 19.47 17.14 -8.40
N LYS A 446 20.12 16.34 -7.55
CA LYS A 446 21.44 15.73 -7.83
C LYS A 446 21.34 14.43 -8.63
N ALA A 447 20.15 13.82 -8.66
CA ALA A 447 19.85 12.59 -9.42
C ALA A 447 18.80 12.83 -10.52
N GLU A 448 19.01 13.82 -11.39
CA GLU A 448 17.98 14.31 -12.31
C GLU A 448 17.34 13.26 -13.24
N PRO A 449 18.07 12.29 -13.85
CA PRO A 449 17.44 11.25 -14.69
C PRO A 449 16.48 10.37 -13.90
N LEU A 450 16.91 9.91 -12.72
CA LEU A 450 16.13 9.09 -11.80
C LEU A 450 14.91 9.87 -11.25
N ARG A 451 15.12 11.15 -10.88
CA ARG A 451 14.05 12.06 -10.47
C ARG A 451 13.02 12.24 -11.58
N ARG A 452 13.44 12.44 -12.83
CA ARG A 452 12.56 12.61 -14.00
C ARG A 452 11.74 11.35 -14.30
N MET A 453 12.34 10.17 -14.21
CA MET A 453 11.63 8.89 -14.35
C MET A 453 10.55 8.72 -13.27
N LEU A 454 10.91 8.91 -12.00
CA LEU A 454 10.01 8.69 -10.87
C LEU A 454 8.96 9.79 -10.67
N SER A 455 9.17 10.98 -11.25
CA SER A 455 8.20 12.09 -11.29
C SER A 455 7.36 12.12 -12.57
N TRP A 456 7.37 11.04 -13.36
CA TRP A 456 6.56 10.93 -14.57
C TRP A 456 5.06 11.07 -14.27
N GLN A 457 4.37 11.91 -15.04
CA GLN A 457 2.99 12.34 -14.75
C GLN A 457 1.98 11.19 -14.86
N GLY A 458 2.28 10.13 -15.63
CA GLY A 458 1.46 8.91 -15.68
C GLY A 458 1.38 8.17 -14.33
N LEU A 459 2.39 8.32 -13.47
CA LEU A 459 2.43 7.70 -12.14
C LEU A 459 1.65 8.49 -11.08
N LEU A 460 1.20 9.72 -11.39
CA LEU A 460 0.44 10.58 -10.47
C LEU A 460 -0.91 9.98 -10.02
N PRO A 461 -1.83 9.55 -10.91
CA PRO A 461 -3.09 8.95 -10.49
C PRO A 461 -2.87 7.63 -9.72
N LEU A 462 -1.96 6.79 -10.22
CA LEU A 462 -1.62 5.49 -9.60
C LEU A 462 -1.04 5.70 -8.18
N SER A 463 -0.15 6.67 -8.01
CA SER A 463 0.39 7.06 -6.70
C SER A 463 -0.68 7.55 -5.73
N ARG A 464 -1.71 8.27 -6.19
CA ARG A 464 -2.81 8.73 -5.34
C ARG A 464 -3.73 7.58 -4.92
N LEU A 465 -3.98 6.62 -5.81
CA LEU A 465 -4.77 5.41 -5.53
C LEU A 465 -4.00 4.30 -4.78
N SER A 466 -2.70 4.45 -4.57
CA SER A 466 -1.84 3.42 -3.93
C SER A 466 -2.28 3.00 -2.52
N PHE A 467 -2.92 3.90 -1.74
CA PHE A 467 -3.46 3.54 -0.43
C PHE A 467 -4.67 2.60 -0.53
N GLY A 468 -5.58 2.86 -1.47
CA GLY A 468 -6.72 1.96 -1.69
C GLY A 468 -6.30 0.62 -2.30
N VAL A 469 -5.26 0.60 -3.15
CA VAL A 469 -4.63 -0.66 -3.61
C VAL A 469 -4.04 -1.42 -2.43
N TYR A 470 -3.38 -0.73 -1.50
CA TYR A 470 -2.86 -1.35 -0.28
C TYR A 470 -3.97 -1.99 0.57
N LEU A 471 -5.12 -1.33 0.74
CA LEU A 471 -6.24 -1.95 1.46
C LEU A 471 -6.82 -3.16 0.69
N LEU A 472 -7.03 -3.04 -0.62
CA LEU A 472 -7.84 -3.99 -1.39
C LEU A 472 -7.09 -5.23 -1.90
N HIS A 473 -5.77 -5.16 -2.13
CA HIS A 473 -5.04 -6.25 -2.79
C HIS A 473 -5.11 -7.59 -2.04
N SER A 474 -4.87 -7.61 -0.72
CA SER A 474 -4.85 -8.85 0.05
C SER A 474 -6.24 -9.52 0.12
N PRO A 475 -7.36 -8.80 0.39
CA PRO A 475 -8.71 -9.36 0.25
C PRO A 475 -9.05 -9.89 -1.15
N ILE A 476 -8.70 -9.16 -2.23
CA ILE A 476 -8.94 -9.60 -3.62
C ILE A 476 -8.15 -10.88 -3.92
N GLN A 477 -6.90 -10.94 -3.48
CA GLN A 477 -6.02 -12.08 -3.64
C GLN A 477 -6.54 -13.30 -2.86
N MET A 478 -6.92 -13.13 -1.59
CA MET A 478 -7.49 -14.20 -0.77
C MET A 478 -8.79 -14.72 -1.37
N LEU A 479 -9.72 -13.83 -1.78
CA LEU A 479 -10.94 -14.22 -2.48
C LEU A 479 -10.62 -15.09 -3.70
N SER A 480 -9.70 -14.64 -4.56
CA SER A 480 -9.33 -15.31 -5.81
C SER A 480 -8.91 -16.77 -5.59
N PHE A 481 -8.17 -17.07 -4.51
CA PHE A 481 -7.77 -18.43 -4.18
C PHE A 481 -8.91 -19.30 -3.62
N HIS A 482 -9.87 -18.71 -2.90
CA HIS A 482 -10.98 -19.44 -2.28
C HIS A 482 -12.16 -19.68 -3.25
N ILE A 483 -12.33 -18.84 -4.28
CA ILE A 483 -13.30 -19.08 -5.37
C ILE A 483 -12.76 -19.96 -6.50
N ALA A 484 -11.44 -20.19 -6.56
CA ALA A 484 -10.81 -21.00 -7.60
C ALA A 484 -11.37 -22.42 -7.66
N ARG A 485 -11.95 -22.78 -8.82
CA ARG A 485 -12.62 -24.08 -9.05
C ARG A 485 -11.67 -25.22 -9.43
N GLU A 486 -10.45 -24.87 -9.83
CA GLU A 486 -9.39 -25.79 -10.22
C GLU A 486 -8.10 -25.47 -9.47
N ARG A 487 -7.18 -26.45 -9.39
CA ARG A 487 -5.89 -26.28 -8.71
C ARG A 487 -4.95 -25.43 -9.55
N THR A 488 -4.48 -24.31 -9.00
CA THR A 488 -3.53 -23.42 -9.69
C THR A 488 -2.18 -24.08 -9.88
N PHE A 489 -1.66 -24.15 -11.11
CA PHE A 489 -0.34 -24.71 -11.36
C PHE A 489 0.76 -23.80 -10.83
N PHE A 490 1.61 -24.29 -9.91
CA PHE A 490 2.68 -23.49 -9.35
C PHE A 490 3.79 -23.21 -10.39
N SER A 491 3.90 -21.95 -10.82
CA SER A 491 5.00 -21.45 -11.67
C SER A 491 5.19 -19.95 -11.52
N HIS A 492 6.38 -19.44 -11.86
CA HIS A 492 6.64 -18.00 -11.94
C HIS A 492 5.62 -17.27 -12.81
N TYR A 493 5.26 -17.83 -13.97
CA TYR A 493 4.28 -17.25 -14.89
C TYR A 493 2.89 -17.13 -14.25
N THR A 494 2.44 -18.18 -13.55
CA THR A 494 1.15 -18.17 -12.83
C THR A 494 1.13 -17.09 -11.76
N LEU A 495 2.17 -17.01 -10.93
CA LEU A 495 2.25 -16.07 -9.82
C LEU A 495 2.38 -14.62 -10.29
N VAL A 496 3.15 -14.35 -11.35
CA VAL A 496 3.28 -13.00 -11.94
C VAL A 496 1.97 -12.58 -12.61
N SER A 497 1.34 -13.46 -13.39
CA SER A 497 0.03 -13.17 -14.01
C SER A 497 -1.05 -12.91 -12.95
N ALA A 498 -1.09 -13.69 -11.87
CA ALA A 498 -1.96 -13.44 -10.72
C ALA A 498 -1.66 -12.10 -10.03
N SER A 499 -0.37 -11.75 -9.87
CA SER A 499 0.05 -10.46 -9.30
C SER A 499 -0.50 -9.29 -10.13
N PHE A 500 -0.39 -9.35 -11.45
CA PHE A 500 -0.93 -8.31 -12.34
C PHE A 500 -2.46 -8.26 -12.33
N ALA A 501 -3.15 -9.41 -12.30
CA ALA A 501 -4.60 -9.46 -12.18
C ALA A 501 -5.10 -8.81 -10.88
N VAL A 502 -4.51 -9.18 -9.73
CA VAL A 502 -4.80 -8.58 -8.42
C VAL A 502 -4.51 -7.08 -8.44
N LEU A 503 -3.38 -6.65 -9.01
CA LEU A 503 -3.00 -5.24 -9.11
C LEU A 503 -4.03 -4.42 -9.91
N ILE A 504 -4.46 -4.91 -11.08
CA ILE A 504 -5.42 -4.22 -11.96
C ILE A 504 -6.78 -4.09 -11.25
N TRP A 505 -7.32 -5.18 -10.70
CA TRP A 505 -8.57 -5.15 -9.94
C TRP A 505 -8.48 -4.22 -8.71
N SER A 506 -7.33 -4.23 -8.02
CA SER A 506 -7.08 -3.33 -6.90
C SER A 506 -7.08 -1.86 -7.31
N TYR A 507 -6.54 -1.49 -8.48
CA TYR A 507 -6.61 -0.10 -8.97
C TYR A 507 -8.02 0.32 -9.36
N VAL A 508 -8.79 -0.54 -10.03
CA VAL A 508 -10.20 -0.28 -10.40
C VAL A 508 -11.05 -0.06 -9.15
N LEU A 509 -10.96 -0.97 -8.17
CA LEU A 509 -11.74 -0.89 -6.93
C LEU A 509 -11.23 0.22 -5.99
N SER A 510 -9.92 0.52 -6.00
CA SER A 510 -9.35 1.69 -5.30
C SER A 510 -9.91 3.01 -5.84
N TYR A 511 -10.11 3.13 -7.15
CA TYR A 511 -10.79 4.31 -7.72
C TYR A 511 -12.23 4.44 -7.21
N VAL A 512 -13.01 3.35 -7.21
CA VAL A 512 -14.39 3.36 -6.68
C VAL A 512 -14.41 3.76 -5.21
N MET A 513 -13.55 3.18 -4.37
CA MET A 513 -13.42 3.55 -2.97
C MET A 513 -12.93 5.00 -2.78
N PHE A 514 -12.05 5.51 -3.63
CA PHE A 514 -11.63 6.91 -3.55
C PHE A 514 -12.80 7.87 -3.81
N ILE A 515 -13.63 7.58 -4.80
CA ILE A 515 -14.81 8.42 -5.13
C ILE A 515 -15.88 8.32 -4.04
N MET A 516 -16.19 7.12 -3.54
CA MET A 516 -17.25 6.92 -2.55
C MET A 516 -16.85 7.32 -1.12
N CYS A 517 -15.56 7.24 -0.78
CA CYS A 517 -15.09 7.26 0.61
C CYS A 517 -13.92 8.24 0.85
N GLU A 518 -12.75 8.05 0.23
CA GLU A 518 -11.54 8.81 0.60
C GLU A 518 -11.59 10.31 0.19
N GLY A 519 -11.99 10.58 -1.06
CA GLY A 519 -12.14 11.94 -1.60
C GLY A 519 -13.17 12.78 -0.85
N PRO A 520 -14.42 12.29 -0.66
CA PRO A 520 -15.43 12.99 0.13
C PRO A 520 -14.96 13.26 1.56
N THR A 521 -14.38 12.27 2.23
CA THR A 521 -13.83 12.43 3.59
C THR A 521 -12.75 13.51 3.63
N THR A 522 -11.84 13.53 2.66
CA THR A 522 -10.77 14.56 2.55
C THR A 522 -11.34 15.97 2.30
N ASN A 523 -12.42 16.08 1.52
CA ASN A 523 -13.12 17.35 1.28
C ASN A 523 -13.82 17.87 2.54
N LEU A 524 -14.49 17.00 3.28
CA LEU A 524 -15.18 17.31 4.55
C LEU A 524 -14.18 17.66 5.67
N GLU A 525 -13.10 16.90 5.81
CA GLU A 525 -11.95 17.22 6.68
C GLU A 525 -11.42 18.63 6.40
N THR A 526 -11.28 18.99 5.12
CA THR A 526 -10.80 20.31 4.68
C THR A 526 -11.86 21.41 4.82
N LEU A 527 -13.14 21.08 5.01
CA LEU A 527 -14.20 22.02 5.39
C LEU A 527 -14.22 22.30 6.89
N LEU A 528 -14.09 21.26 7.72
CA LEU A 528 -14.12 21.36 9.18
C LEU A 528 -12.85 22.01 9.75
N PHE A 529 -11.67 21.58 9.29
CA PHE A 529 -10.38 21.95 9.89
C PHE A 529 -9.59 23.03 9.12
N THR A 530 -10.20 23.72 8.14
CA THR A 530 -9.56 24.83 7.41
C THR A 530 -10.51 26.02 7.31
N GLY A 531 -10.47 26.88 8.33
CA GLY A 531 -11.41 28.00 8.50
C GLY A 531 -11.39 29.05 7.36
N PRO A 532 -12.49 29.82 7.20
CA PRO A 532 -12.73 30.63 5.99
C PRO A 532 -11.60 31.58 5.59
N ARG A 533 -10.96 32.20 6.59
CA ARG A 533 -9.92 33.23 6.40
C ARG A 533 -8.65 32.72 5.72
N ARG A 534 -8.32 31.42 5.83
CA ARG A 534 -7.16 30.81 5.14
C ARG A 534 -7.45 30.52 3.66
N ARG A 535 -8.70 30.23 3.31
CA ARG A 535 -9.13 29.88 1.94
C ARG A 535 -9.03 31.06 0.96
N GLN A 536 -9.31 32.29 1.40
CA GLN A 536 -9.19 33.48 0.54
C GLN A 536 -7.74 33.73 0.09
N ASN A 537 -6.75 33.42 0.92
CA ASN A 537 -5.34 33.55 0.54
C ASN A 537 -4.89 32.43 -0.39
N GLU A 538 -5.32 31.18 -0.16
CA GLU A 538 -5.01 30.06 -1.07
C GLU A 538 -5.68 30.24 -2.45
N GLY A 539 -6.86 30.86 -2.53
CA GLY A 539 -7.47 31.31 -3.78
C GLY A 539 -6.66 32.40 -4.48
N LYS A 540 -6.30 33.48 -3.77
CA LYS A 540 -5.47 34.57 -4.34
C LYS A 540 -4.09 34.11 -4.79
N SER A 541 -3.46 33.13 -4.14
CA SER A 541 -2.20 32.52 -4.60
C SER A 541 -2.37 31.55 -5.78
N ALA A 542 -3.59 31.15 -6.13
CA ALA A 542 -3.89 30.38 -7.34
C ALA A 542 -4.32 31.25 -8.54
N GLU A 543 -4.91 32.43 -8.27
CA GLU A 543 -5.45 33.34 -9.29
C GLU A 543 -4.62 34.63 -9.51
N ALA A 544 -3.47 34.79 -8.84
CA ALA A 544 -2.56 35.90 -9.12
C ALA A 544 -2.00 35.80 -10.57
N PRO A 545 -2.26 36.77 -11.46
CA PRO A 545 -1.82 36.71 -12.84
C PRO A 545 -0.32 37.02 -12.94
N ALA A 546 0.50 35.97 -12.88
CA ALA A 546 1.95 36.05 -13.05
C ALA A 546 2.39 36.57 -14.43
N SER A 547 1.46 36.77 -15.36
CA SER A 547 1.66 37.48 -16.63
C SER A 547 1.82 38.99 -16.47
N GLN A 548 0.97 39.66 -15.70
CA GLN A 548 0.91 41.14 -15.72
C GLN A 548 2.16 41.82 -15.13
N ALA A 549 2.72 41.28 -14.05
CA ALA A 549 3.96 41.81 -13.47
C ALA A 549 5.22 41.54 -14.33
N VAL A 550 5.15 40.56 -15.24
CA VAL A 550 6.25 40.23 -16.16
C VAL A 550 6.08 40.98 -17.49
N GLN A 551 4.88 41.01 -18.07
CA GLN A 551 4.57 41.80 -19.26
C GLN A 551 4.81 43.28 -19.01
N LYS A 552 4.36 43.88 -17.89
CA LYS A 552 4.63 45.30 -17.62
C LYS A 552 6.14 45.60 -17.41
N LYS A 553 6.96 44.59 -17.14
CA LYS A 553 8.43 44.73 -17.06
C LYS A 553 9.16 44.43 -18.38
N LEU A 554 8.57 43.62 -19.27
CA LEU A 554 9.04 43.47 -20.65
C LEU A 554 8.64 44.68 -21.50
N GLN A 555 7.41 45.20 -21.36
CA GLN A 555 6.92 46.38 -22.09
C GLN A 555 7.86 47.58 -21.85
N LEU A 556 8.06 47.98 -20.59
CA LEU A 556 9.04 49.01 -20.23
C LEU A 556 10.50 48.70 -20.61
N SER A 557 10.83 47.45 -20.95
CA SER A 557 12.17 47.08 -21.47
C SER A 557 12.23 47.02 -23.00
N PHE A 558 11.08 47.04 -23.68
CA PHE A 558 10.94 47.08 -25.14
C PHE A 558 10.71 48.51 -25.61
N ASP A 559 9.84 49.25 -24.92
CA ASP A 559 9.58 50.67 -25.14
C ASP A 559 10.88 51.48 -24.96
N ASN A 560 11.62 51.23 -23.87
CA ASN A 560 12.96 51.82 -23.64
C ASN A 560 14.03 51.33 -24.64
N ALA A 561 13.84 50.19 -25.31
CA ALA A 561 14.78 49.70 -26.31
C ALA A 561 14.52 50.34 -27.68
N MET A 562 13.25 50.57 -28.06
CA MET A 562 12.90 51.29 -29.28
C MET A 562 13.21 52.80 -29.14
N ALA A 563 13.03 53.39 -27.95
CA ALA A 563 13.44 54.77 -27.70
C ALA A 563 14.96 55.02 -27.85
N CYS A 564 15.79 53.97 -27.78
CA CYS A 564 17.22 54.06 -28.10
C CYS A 564 17.55 53.82 -29.59
N CYS A 565 16.56 53.63 -30.45
CA CYS A 565 16.74 53.41 -31.89
C CYS A 565 16.22 54.54 -32.78
N GLU A 566 15.59 55.58 -32.22
CA GLU A 566 15.06 56.74 -32.97
C GLU A 566 15.94 58.00 -32.89
N THR A 567 17.13 57.92 -32.27
CA THR A 567 18.12 59.01 -32.25
C THR A 567 19.38 58.64 -33.03
N GLU A 568 19.59 59.29 -34.17
CA GLU A 568 20.81 59.20 -34.97
C GLU A 568 22.00 59.89 -34.25
N ASP A 569 22.71 59.20 -33.35
CA ASP A 569 24.14 59.46 -33.08
C ASP A 569 24.73 58.44 -32.09
N CYS A 570 25.42 57.39 -32.57
CA CYS A 570 26.55 56.75 -31.88
C CYS A 570 27.26 55.68 -32.73
N CYS A 571 28.03 56.10 -33.75
CA CYS A 571 29.07 55.24 -34.30
C CYS A 571 30.30 55.16 -33.36
N VAL A 572 31.19 54.19 -33.59
CA VAL A 572 32.50 54.00 -32.92
C VAL A 572 32.46 53.53 -31.44
N ALA A 573 32.30 52.21 -31.23
CA ALA A 573 33.17 51.40 -30.36
C ALA A 573 32.83 49.90 -30.44
N GLY A 574 33.65 49.10 -31.14
CA GLY A 574 33.35 47.68 -31.33
C GLY A 574 33.58 46.82 -30.07
N LYS A 575 32.51 46.26 -29.50
CA LYS A 575 32.56 45.07 -28.62
C LYS A 575 31.33 44.18 -28.84
N VAL A 576 31.57 42.92 -29.20
CA VAL A 576 30.52 41.97 -29.60
C VAL A 576 29.76 41.47 -28.37
N CYS A 577 28.48 41.82 -28.28
CA CYS A 577 27.54 41.07 -27.43
C CYS A 577 27.26 39.71 -28.07
N ARG A 578 27.36 38.63 -27.28
CA ARG A 578 26.74 37.33 -27.61
C ARG A 578 25.53 37.13 -26.69
N LEU A 579 24.46 36.62 -27.29
CA LEU A 579 23.21 36.18 -26.64
C LEU A 579 23.44 34.91 -25.81
#